data_AF-A0A0S8JFS5-F1
#
_entry.id   AF-A0A0S8JFS5-F1
#
_cell.length_a   1.000
_cell.length_b   1.000
_cell.length_c   1.000
_cell.angle_alpha   90.00
_cell.angle_beta   90.00
_cell.angle_gamma   90.00
#
_symmetry.space_group_name_H-M   'P 1'
#
loop_
_entity.id
_entity.type
_entity.pdbx_description
1 polymer ?
#
loop_
_entity_poly.entity_id
_entity_poly.type
_entity_poly.pdbx_seq_one_letter_code
_entity_poly.pdbx_strand_id
1 'polypeptide(L)'
;IRSTLQAVISSLVTGLPDDPTFSSLAEIGITSGAGGMLSIDSTELQDALTDDFNSVVDLFTESFSSSETSVFYNSRSTATQAGTYTVEITYDVNGNITAATINGHDATIEDVFIVGAEGTAEEGLRLGFDAPSGGSGTAIATVRLGLGVFAALGSRLTDITDPYEGQVHYATESLNTRIDNLNDRIDAMEERLVQREDMYRRQFANLEVALSQMQNQSQYLSSILG
;
A
#
# COMPACT_ATOMS: atom_id res chain seq x y z
N ILE A 1 -6.22 5.78 -0.40
CA ILE A 1 -5.87 5.73 1.04
C ILE A 1 -7.10 5.58 1.93
N ARG A 2 -7.89 6.64 2.22
CA ARG A 2 -9.04 6.53 3.15
C ARG A 2 -10.04 5.44 2.78
N SER A 3 -10.55 5.45 1.54
CA SER A 3 -11.48 4.42 1.05
C SER A 3 -10.90 3.01 1.13
N THR A 4 -9.59 2.88 0.96
CA THR A 4 -8.88 1.61 1.03
C THR A 4 -8.77 1.09 2.47
N LEU A 5 -8.44 1.96 3.43
CA LEU A 5 -8.40 1.57 4.85
C LEU A 5 -9.80 1.25 5.39
N GLN A 6 -10.82 2.00 4.94
CA GLN A 6 -12.21 1.68 5.27
C GLN A 6 -12.64 0.35 4.69
N ALA A 7 -12.21 0.01 3.46
CA ALA A 7 -12.52 -1.27 2.84
C ALA A 7 -12.01 -2.46 3.66
N VAL A 8 -10.80 -2.36 4.26
CA VAL A 8 -10.22 -3.41 5.12
C VAL A 8 -11.05 -3.65 6.38
N ILE A 9 -11.67 -2.59 6.92
CA ILE A 9 -12.49 -2.68 8.14
C ILE A 9 -13.88 -3.24 7.82
N SER A 10 -14.43 -2.94 6.64
CA SER A 10 -15.75 -3.39 6.22
C SER A 10 -15.74 -4.73 5.46
N SER A 11 -14.58 -5.25 5.11
CA SER A 11 -14.46 -6.51 4.35
C SER A 11 -14.59 -7.71 5.26
N LEU A 12 -15.00 -8.83 4.66
CA LEU A 12 -14.84 -10.14 5.27
C LEU A 12 -13.36 -10.40 5.51
N VAL A 13 -13.03 -10.94 6.69
CA VAL A 13 -11.70 -11.47 6.98
C VAL A 13 -11.56 -12.78 6.24
N THR A 14 -10.58 -12.86 5.34
CA THR A 14 -10.34 -14.04 4.51
C THR A 14 -9.41 -15.02 5.21
N GLY A 15 -9.56 -16.31 4.93
CA GLY A 15 -8.67 -17.36 5.45
C GLY A 15 -8.90 -17.75 6.91
N LEU A 16 -10.02 -17.33 7.51
CA LEU A 16 -10.43 -17.78 8.84
C LEU A 16 -10.51 -19.32 8.93
N PRO A 17 -10.44 -19.89 10.16
CA PRO A 17 -10.65 -21.32 10.39
C PRO A 17 -11.98 -21.83 9.82
N ASP A 18 -12.12 -23.15 9.72
CA ASP A 18 -13.35 -23.78 9.22
C ASP A 18 -14.58 -23.35 10.02
N ASP A 19 -15.67 -23.05 9.30
CA ASP A 19 -16.97 -22.63 9.85
C ASP A 19 -16.86 -21.53 10.92
N PRO A 20 -16.31 -20.35 10.59
CA PRO A 20 -16.12 -19.30 11.58
C PRO A 20 -17.48 -18.75 12.02
N THR A 21 -17.69 -18.60 13.33
CA THR A 21 -18.89 -17.98 13.89
C THR A 21 -19.08 -16.54 13.39
N PHE A 22 -17.97 -15.80 13.28
CA PHE A 22 -17.92 -14.45 12.73
C PHE A 22 -16.87 -14.34 11.64
N SER A 23 -17.22 -13.62 10.58
CA SER A 23 -16.41 -13.41 9.38
C SER A 23 -16.10 -11.94 9.09
N SER A 24 -16.71 -11.01 9.82
CA SER A 24 -16.43 -9.58 9.70
C SER A 24 -16.54 -8.82 11.02
N LEU A 25 -15.89 -7.65 11.08
CA LEU A 25 -16.02 -6.74 12.22
C LEU A 25 -17.46 -6.24 12.41
N ALA A 26 -18.24 -6.14 11.34
CA ALA A 26 -19.63 -5.69 11.41
C ALA A 26 -20.53 -6.67 12.18
N GLU A 27 -20.26 -7.97 12.10
CA GLU A 27 -21.02 -9.02 12.80
C GLU A 27 -20.75 -9.04 14.32
N ILE A 28 -19.69 -8.37 14.77
CA ILE A 28 -19.36 -8.21 16.19
C ILE A 28 -19.61 -6.77 16.68
N GLY A 29 -20.45 -6.01 15.95
CA GLY A 29 -20.85 -4.66 16.32
C GLY A 29 -19.82 -3.56 16.02
N ILE A 30 -18.78 -3.82 15.24
CA ILE A 30 -17.76 -2.82 14.88
C ILE A 30 -17.94 -2.39 13.42
N THR A 31 -18.32 -1.13 13.22
CA THR A 31 -18.65 -0.60 11.89
C THR A 31 -17.92 0.72 11.60
N SER A 32 -17.81 1.08 10.32
CA SER A 32 -17.35 2.43 9.94
C SER A 32 -18.52 3.42 10.01
N GLY A 33 -18.51 4.27 11.02
CA GLY A 33 -19.46 5.37 11.20
C GLY A 33 -19.20 6.59 10.30
N ALA A 34 -19.95 7.67 10.55
CA ALA A 34 -19.84 8.93 9.83
C ALA A 34 -18.41 9.52 9.95
N GLY A 35 -17.91 10.08 8.85
CA GLY A 35 -16.56 10.67 8.83
C GLY A 35 -15.41 9.64 8.79
N GLY A 36 -15.69 8.34 8.74
CA GLY A 36 -14.68 7.29 8.75
C GLY A 36 -14.11 6.97 10.12
N MET A 37 -14.82 7.37 11.18
CA MET A 37 -14.56 6.90 12.54
C MET A 37 -15.16 5.51 12.74
N LEU A 38 -14.54 4.71 13.61
CA LEU A 38 -15.13 3.45 14.04
C LEU A 38 -16.27 3.72 15.02
N SER A 39 -17.38 3.01 14.84
CA SER A 39 -18.50 2.94 15.77
C SER A 39 -18.56 1.53 16.33
N ILE A 40 -18.77 1.42 17.64
CA ILE A 40 -18.81 0.15 18.35
C ILE A 40 -20.16 0.05 19.04
N ASP A 41 -20.94 -0.98 18.71
CA ASP A 41 -22.06 -1.43 19.54
C ASP A 41 -21.51 -2.31 20.66
N SER A 42 -21.50 -1.77 21.88
CA SER A 42 -20.96 -2.48 23.04
C SER A 42 -21.75 -3.72 23.42
N THR A 43 -23.05 -3.77 23.07
CA THR A 43 -23.91 -4.91 23.41
C THR A 43 -23.60 -6.06 22.47
N GLU A 44 -23.60 -5.79 21.16
CA GLU A 44 -23.30 -6.79 20.14
C GLU A 44 -21.87 -7.34 20.28
N LEU A 45 -20.90 -6.46 20.59
CA LEU A 45 -19.54 -6.91 20.88
C LEU A 45 -19.46 -7.78 22.13
N GLN A 46 -20.21 -7.44 23.19
CA GLN A 46 -20.22 -8.22 24.42
C GLN A 46 -20.88 -9.60 24.22
N ASP A 47 -21.94 -9.65 23.42
CA ASP A 47 -22.62 -10.88 23.03
C ASP A 47 -21.69 -11.77 22.19
N ALA A 48 -21.03 -11.20 21.17
CA ALA A 48 -20.06 -11.93 20.34
C ALA A 48 -18.88 -12.50 21.15
N LEU A 49 -18.32 -11.70 22.08
CA LEU A 49 -17.27 -12.15 23.00
C LEU A 49 -17.71 -13.29 23.93
N THR A 50 -19.01 -13.37 24.22
CA THR A 50 -19.58 -14.42 25.07
C THR A 50 -19.92 -15.68 24.27
N ASP A 51 -20.39 -15.50 23.03
CA ASP A 51 -20.78 -16.59 22.14
C ASP A 51 -19.56 -17.37 21.62
N ASP A 52 -18.58 -16.67 21.05
CA ASP A 52 -17.35 -17.28 20.56
C ASP A 52 -16.15 -16.31 20.62
N PHE A 53 -15.49 -16.30 21.77
CA PHE A 53 -14.29 -15.49 22.00
C PHE A 53 -13.18 -15.77 20.98
N ASN A 54 -13.00 -17.03 20.55
CA ASN A 54 -11.92 -17.40 19.64
C ASN A 54 -12.18 -16.87 18.24
N SER A 55 -13.41 -16.99 17.74
CA SER A 55 -13.77 -16.42 16.44
C SER A 55 -13.63 -14.89 16.44
N VAL A 56 -13.92 -14.20 17.55
CA VAL A 56 -13.61 -12.77 17.69
C VAL A 56 -12.10 -12.51 17.61
N VAL A 57 -11.27 -13.30 18.29
CA VAL A 57 -9.80 -13.17 18.23
C VAL A 57 -9.27 -13.41 16.82
N ASP A 58 -9.81 -14.38 16.09
CA ASP A 58 -9.43 -14.69 14.70
C ASP A 58 -9.73 -13.54 13.73
N LEU A 59 -10.75 -12.71 14.01
CA LEU A 59 -11.01 -11.51 13.21
C LEU A 59 -9.92 -10.44 13.35
N PHE A 60 -9.23 -10.39 14.50
CA PHE A 60 -8.24 -9.37 14.78
C PHE A 60 -6.81 -9.83 14.54
N THR A 61 -6.56 -11.11 14.76
CA THR A 61 -5.21 -11.69 14.80
C THR A 61 -4.97 -12.65 13.65
N GLU A 62 -3.73 -13.11 13.54
CA GLU A 62 -3.40 -14.15 12.58
C GLU A 62 -3.93 -15.49 13.06
N SER A 63 -4.71 -16.17 12.21
CA SER A 63 -5.25 -17.49 12.47
C SER A 63 -4.73 -18.48 11.44
N PHE A 64 -4.56 -19.73 11.86
CA PHE A 64 -4.12 -20.81 11.00
C PHE A 64 -4.90 -22.08 11.30
N SER A 65 -5.37 -22.75 10.26
CA SER A 65 -5.90 -24.12 10.38
C SER A 65 -5.38 -25.00 9.25
N SER A 66 -5.34 -26.31 9.51
CA SER A 66 -4.95 -27.33 8.53
C SER A 66 -5.93 -28.49 8.61
N SER A 67 -6.31 -29.06 7.47
CA SER A 67 -7.09 -30.29 7.43
C SER A 67 -6.28 -31.53 7.85
N GLU A 68 -4.95 -31.42 7.87
CA GLU A 68 -4.03 -32.49 8.24
C GLU A 68 -3.16 -32.07 9.43
N THR A 69 -3.07 -32.92 10.45
CA THR A 69 -2.23 -32.65 11.63
C THR A 69 -0.73 -32.77 11.34
N SER A 70 -0.36 -33.46 10.26
CA SER A 70 1.02 -33.57 9.77
C SER A 70 1.54 -32.27 9.15
N VAL A 71 0.67 -31.33 8.79
CA VAL A 71 1.06 -30.03 8.22
C VAL A 71 0.79 -28.94 9.25
N PHE A 72 1.84 -28.22 9.63
CA PHE A 72 1.76 -27.17 10.65
C PHE A 72 2.38 -25.86 10.18
N TYR A 73 1.90 -24.76 10.75
CA TYR A 73 2.42 -23.43 10.45
C TYR A 73 3.78 -23.19 11.10
N ASN A 74 4.71 -22.58 10.35
CA ASN A 74 5.98 -22.11 10.90
C ASN A 74 6.09 -20.58 10.90
N SER A 75 5.94 -19.97 9.73
CA SER A 75 6.06 -18.52 9.56
C SER A 75 5.48 -18.06 8.23
N ARG A 76 5.36 -16.74 8.06
CA ARG A 76 5.06 -16.10 6.77
C ARG A 76 5.90 -14.85 6.54
N SER A 77 5.85 -14.34 5.33
CA SER A 77 6.35 -13.01 5.00
C SER A 77 5.22 -11.98 4.91
N THR A 78 5.56 -10.71 4.66
CA THR A 78 4.59 -9.66 4.33
C THR A 78 4.00 -9.81 2.92
N ALA A 79 4.65 -10.57 2.03
CA ALA A 79 4.15 -10.88 0.69
C ALA A 79 3.06 -11.97 0.70
N THR A 80 3.03 -12.80 1.75
CA THR A 80 2.05 -13.88 1.91
C THR A 80 0.64 -13.31 2.07
N GLN A 81 -0.29 -13.75 1.22
CA GLN A 81 -1.68 -13.31 1.25
C GLN A 81 -2.52 -14.17 2.22
N ALA A 82 -3.59 -13.59 2.77
CA ALA A 82 -4.58 -14.38 3.49
C ALA A 82 -5.36 -15.27 2.51
N GLY A 83 -5.73 -16.48 2.91
CA GLY A 83 -6.51 -17.35 2.03
C GLY A 83 -6.47 -18.82 2.41
N THR A 84 -6.93 -19.64 1.46
CA THR A 84 -6.88 -21.10 1.52
C THR A 84 -5.86 -21.60 0.52
N TYR A 85 -5.04 -22.53 0.98
CA TYR A 85 -3.92 -23.11 0.25
C TYR A 85 -4.08 -24.63 0.20
N THR A 86 -4.04 -25.21 -1.00
CA THR A 86 -3.94 -26.67 -1.15
C THR A 86 -2.47 -27.05 -1.14
N VAL A 87 -2.08 -27.86 -0.18
CA VAL A 87 -0.69 -28.28 0.05
C VAL A 87 -0.60 -29.77 -0.26
N GLU A 88 0.32 -30.13 -1.16
CA GLU A 88 0.62 -31.53 -1.48
C GLU A 88 2.08 -31.82 -1.17
N ILE A 89 2.35 -32.83 -0.35
CA ILE A 89 3.70 -33.19 0.11
C ILE A 89 3.93 -34.67 -0.14
N THR A 90 4.88 -35.01 -0.99
CA THR A 90 5.38 -36.36 -1.19
C THR A 90 6.59 -36.59 -0.30
N TYR A 91 6.61 -37.73 0.40
CA TYR A 91 7.69 -38.10 1.33
C TYR A 91 8.14 -39.55 1.16
N ASP A 92 9.39 -39.83 1.51
CA ASP A 92 9.99 -41.15 1.44
C ASP A 92 9.73 -42.01 2.69
N VAL A 93 10.28 -43.23 2.72
CA VAL A 93 10.12 -44.17 3.84
C VAL A 93 10.74 -43.69 5.17
N ASN A 94 11.62 -42.70 5.12
CA ASN A 94 12.26 -42.09 6.28
C ASN A 94 11.53 -40.81 6.74
N GLY A 95 10.47 -40.41 6.03
CA GLY A 95 9.71 -39.18 6.29
C GLY A 95 10.32 -37.93 5.68
N ASN A 96 11.35 -38.06 4.83
CA ASN A 96 11.96 -36.92 4.15
C ASN A 96 11.07 -36.45 3.01
N ILE A 97 10.88 -35.14 2.87
CA ILE A 97 10.12 -34.55 1.79
C ILE A 97 10.90 -34.69 0.48
N THR A 98 10.28 -35.32 -0.53
CA THR A 98 10.88 -35.53 -1.86
C THR A 98 10.29 -34.61 -2.93
N ALA A 99 9.05 -34.16 -2.74
CA ALA A 99 8.38 -33.18 -3.59
C ALA A 99 7.31 -32.46 -2.77
N ALA A 100 7.08 -31.18 -3.06
CA ALA A 100 6.00 -30.43 -2.44
C ALA A 100 5.45 -29.36 -3.38
N THR A 101 4.13 -29.14 -3.33
CA THR A 101 3.48 -28.03 -4.03
C THR A 101 2.53 -27.30 -3.09
N ILE A 102 2.34 -26.02 -3.33
CA ILE A 102 1.32 -25.18 -2.68
C ILE A 102 0.51 -24.55 -3.81
N ASN A 103 -0.81 -24.73 -3.80
CA ASN A 103 -1.73 -24.35 -4.88
C ASN A 103 -1.32 -24.87 -6.27
N GLY A 104 -0.58 -25.99 -6.32
CA GLY A 104 -0.04 -26.56 -7.57
C GLY A 104 1.22 -25.88 -8.11
N HIS A 105 1.76 -24.89 -7.40
CA HIS A 105 3.08 -24.32 -7.67
C HIS A 105 4.16 -25.08 -6.88
N ASP A 106 5.31 -25.34 -7.50
CA ASP A 106 6.42 -26.04 -6.84
C ASP A 106 6.92 -25.25 -5.62
N ALA A 107 6.93 -25.90 -4.46
CA ALA A 107 7.42 -25.32 -3.21
C ALA A 107 8.91 -25.63 -3.03
N THR A 108 9.65 -24.70 -2.42
CA THR A 108 11.05 -24.92 -2.05
C THR A 108 11.11 -25.78 -0.79
N ILE A 109 11.87 -26.87 -0.80
CA ILE A 109 12.01 -27.80 0.33
C ILE A 109 13.25 -27.44 1.14
N GLU A 110 13.07 -27.22 2.45
CA GLU A 110 14.11 -26.94 3.44
C GLU A 110 14.01 -27.95 4.60
N ASP A 111 14.60 -29.12 4.43
CA ASP A 111 14.58 -30.23 5.40
C ASP A 111 13.14 -30.72 5.69
N VAL A 112 12.53 -30.29 6.79
CA VAL A 112 11.14 -30.59 7.17
C VAL A 112 10.16 -29.47 6.82
N PHE A 113 10.65 -28.38 6.22
CA PHE A 113 9.84 -27.24 5.84
C PHE A 113 9.66 -27.15 4.33
N ILE A 114 8.54 -26.55 3.93
CA ILE A 114 8.26 -26.14 2.56
C ILE A 114 7.97 -24.64 2.54
N VAL A 115 8.45 -23.96 1.50
CA VAL A 115 8.32 -22.51 1.32
C VAL A 115 7.61 -22.23 0.00
N GLY A 116 6.57 -21.40 0.04
CA GLY A 116 5.80 -21.01 -1.14
C GLY A 116 6.61 -20.22 -2.16
N ALA A 117 6.24 -20.35 -3.43
CA ALA A 117 6.97 -19.80 -4.56
C ALA A 117 6.92 -18.27 -4.63
N GLU A 118 8.00 -17.64 -5.10
CA GLU A 118 8.03 -16.19 -5.33
C GLU A 118 7.03 -15.76 -6.42
N GLY A 119 6.42 -14.59 -6.25
CA GLY A 119 5.43 -14.02 -7.18
C GLY A 119 4.03 -14.66 -7.10
N THR A 120 3.76 -15.50 -6.11
CA THR A 120 2.47 -16.17 -5.88
C THR A 120 1.80 -15.69 -4.59
N ALA A 121 0.55 -16.10 -4.34
CA ALA A 121 -0.16 -15.72 -3.11
C ALA A 121 0.49 -16.33 -1.85
N GLU A 122 1.08 -17.52 -1.99
CA GLU A 122 1.81 -18.24 -0.95
C GLU A 122 3.27 -17.77 -0.77
N GLU A 123 3.71 -16.70 -1.44
CA GLU A 123 5.10 -16.23 -1.35
C GLU A 123 5.55 -16.02 0.09
N GLY A 124 6.62 -16.71 0.48
CA GLY A 124 7.17 -16.65 1.84
C GLY A 124 6.32 -17.32 2.92
N LEU A 125 5.23 -18.01 2.57
CA LEU A 125 4.53 -18.93 3.47
C LEU A 125 5.44 -20.13 3.74
N ARG A 126 5.72 -20.40 5.02
CA ARG A 126 6.53 -21.54 5.46
C ARG A 126 5.70 -22.48 6.31
N LEU A 127 5.58 -23.71 5.84
CA LEU A 127 4.85 -24.79 6.50
C LEU A 127 5.85 -25.89 6.87
N GLY A 128 5.67 -26.47 8.06
CA GLY A 128 6.37 -27.66 8.48
C GLY A 128 5.56 -28.92 8.19
N PHE A 129 6.26 -30.02 7.99
CA PHE A 129 5.67 -31.33 7.79
C PHE A 129 6.25 -32.34 8.77
N ASP A 130 5.37 -33.03 9.50
CA ASP A 130 5.71 -34.18 10.33
C ASP A 130 5.12 -35.45 9.70
N ALA A 131 5.99 -36.24 9.06
CA ALA A 131 5.56 -37.39 8.27
C ALA A 131 4.92 -38.46 9.18
N PRO A 132 3.75 -39.00 8.81
CA PRO A 132 3.13 -40.08 9.58
C PRO A 132 4.02 -41.32 9.56
N SER A 133 4.11 -42.02 10.68
CA SER A 133 4.96 -43.20 10.80
C SER A 133 4.49 -44.33 9.86
N GLY A 134 5.40 -44.87 9.04
CA GLY A 134 5.21 -46.18 8.41
C GLY A 134 5.07 -46.24 6.88
N GLY A 135 5.90 -45.54 6.11
CA GLY A 135 6.03 -45.74 4.67
C GLY A 135 6.33 -44.46 3.91
N SER A 136 6.45 -44.55 2.59
CA SER A 136 6.46 -43.40 1.68
C SER A 136 5.04 -43.10 1.22
N GLY A 137 4.71 -41.84 0.96
CA GLY A 137 3.36 -41.47 0.55
C GLY A 137 3.22 -40.04 0.07
N THR A 138 1.97 -39.61 -0.08
CA THR A 138 1.61 -38.21 -0.39
C THR A 138 0.53 -37.76 0.57
N ALA A 139 0.80 -36.67 1.28
CA ALA A 139 -0.16 -35.99 2.14
C ALA A 139 -0.75 -34.80 1.37
N ILE A 140 -2.07 -34.66 1.40
CA ILE A 140 -2.78 -33.52 0.81
C ILE A 140 -3.52 -32.81 1.94
N ALA A 141 -3.17 -31.56 2.19
CA ALA A 141 -3.77 -30.73 3.23
C ALA A 141 -4.40 -29.48 2.63
N THR A 142 -5.55 -29.11 3.14
CA THR A 142 -6.12 -27.77 2.96
C THR A 142 -5.71 -26.94 4.16
N VAL A 143 -4.88 -25.93 3.91
CA VAL A 143 -4.40 -24.99 4.92
C VAL A 143 -5.15 -23.67 4.75
N ARG A 144 -5.58 -23.06 5.85
CA ARG A 144 -6.16 -21.72 5.87
C ARG A 144 -5.30 -20.79 6.70
N LEU A 145 -4.98 -19.64 6.13
CA LEU A 145 -4.24 -18.57 6.80
C LEU A 145 -5.13 -17.33 6.82
N GLY A 146 -5.61 -16.98 8.00
CA GLY A 146 -6.40 -15.79 8.24
C GLY A 146 -5.49 -14.65 8.66
N LEU A 147 -5.50 -13.55 7.91
CA LEU A 147 -4.90 -12.31 8.37
C LEU A 147 -6.02 -11.45 8.96
N GLY A 148 -6.14 -11.45 10.28
CA GLY A 148 -7.05 -10.56 10.98
C GLY A 148 -6.81 -9.10 10.61
N VAL A 149 -7.79 -8.25 10.95
CA VAL A 149 -7.84 -6.85 10.51
C VAL A 149 -6.59 -6.06 10.90
N PHE A 150 -5.91 -6.39 12.01
CA PHE A 150 -4.67 -5.72 12.39
C PHE A 150 -3.51 -6.02 11.44
N ALA A 151 -3.35 -7.29 11.05
CA ALA A 151 -2.32 -7.68 10.08
C ALA A 151 -2.63 -7.09 8.70
N ALA A 152 -3.90 -7.13 8.28
CA ALA A 152 -4.34 -6.55 7.01
C ALA A 152 -4.14 -5.03 6.94
N LEU A 153 -4.50 -4.30 8.01
CA LEU A 153 -4.25 -2.86 8.11
C LEU A 153 -2.76 -2.54 8.15
N GLY A 154 -1.98 -3.29 8.93
CA GLY A 154 -0.53 -3.10 9.04
C GLY A 154 0.19 -3.28 7.71
N SER A 155 -0.10 -4.36 6.99
CA SER A 155 0.42 -4.60 5.64
C SER A 155 0.01 -3.46 4.71
N ARG A 156 -1.26 -3.07 4.73
CA ARG A 156 -1.76 -2.03 3.83
C ARG A 156 -1.17 -0.66 4.10
N LEU A 157 -0.96 -0.31 5.37
CA LEU A 157 -0.30 0.93 5.76
C LEU A 157 1.16 0.92 5.29
N THR A 158 1.86 -0.20 5.48
CA THR A 158 3.24 -0.39 5.01
C THR A 158 3.34 -0.14 3.51
N ASP A 159 2.48 -0.74 2.69
CA ASP A 159 2.44 -0.51 1.24
C ASP A 159 2.18 0.96 0.88
N ILE A 160 1.24 1.61 1.58
CA ILE A 160 0.87 3.00 1.30
C ILE A 160 2.02 3.95 1.65
N THR A 161 2.75 3.65 2.72
CA THR A 161 3.87 4.44 3.24
C THR A 161 5.23 4.00 2.73
N ASP A 162 5.28 3.04 1.80
CA ASP A 162 6.55 2.57 1.26
C ASP A 162 7.34 3.75 0.66
N PRO A 163 8.61 3.94 1.06
CA PRO A 163 9.39 5.11 0.68
C PRO A 163 9.78 5.14 -0.81
N TYR A 164 9.62 4.05 -1.54
CA TYR A 164 10.02 3.91 -2.95
C TYR A 164 8.82 3.68 -3.86
N GLU A 165 7.86 2.85 -3.44
CA GLU A 165 6.72 2.43 -4.26
C GLU A 165 5.36 2.80 -3.65
N GLY A 166 5.37 3.53 -2.53
CA GLY A 166 4.14 3.88 -1.83
C GLY A 166 3.30 4.92 -2.54
N GLN A 167 1.98 4.87 -2.33
CA GLN A 167 1.05 5.89 -2.86
C GLN A 167 1.41 7.30 -2.38
N VAL A 168 1.91 7.41 -1.15
CA VAL A 168 2.37 8.69 -0.59
C VAL A 168 3.65 9.16 -1.28
N HIS A 169 4.59 8.26 -1.58
CA HIS A 169 5.80 8.57 -2.32
C HIS A 169 5.46 9.16 -3.70
N TYR A 170 4.63 8.48 -4.48
CA TYR A 170 4.22 8.97 -5.80
C TYR A 170 3.47 10.32 -5.76
N ALA A 171 2.67 10.55 -4.72
CA ALA A 171 2.00 11.83 -4.54
C ALA A 171 3.01 12.96 -4.28
N THR A 172 4.02 12.71 -3.44
CA THR A 172 5.14 13.64 -3.19
C THR A 172 5.91 13.92 -4.47
N GLU A 173 6.24 12.88 -5.25
CA GLU A 173 6.99 13.03 -6.50
C GLU A 173 6.23 13.88 -7.53
N SER A 174 4.92 13.65 -7.66
CA SER A 174 4.08 14.49 -8.51
C SER A 174 4.02 15.94 -8.04
N LEU A 175 4.01 16.19 -6.72
CA LEU A 175 4.02 17.54 -6.17
C LEU A 175 5.37 18.23 -6.40
N ASN A 176 6.48 17.53 -6.21
CA ASN A 176 7.82 18.05 -6.52
C ASN A 176 7.95 18.42 -7.99
N THR A 177 7.51 17.54 -8.90
CA THR A 177 7.49 17.83 -10.34
C THR A 177 6.66 19.09 -10.65
N ARG A 178 5.54 19.30 -9.96
CA ARG A 178 4.73 20.53 -10.13
C ARG A 178 5.44 21.76 -9.60
N ILE A 179 6.16 21.64 -8.48
CA ILE A 179 6.97 22.71 -7.90
C ILE A 179 8.07 23.11 -8.89
N ASP A 180 8.78 22.14 -9.47
CA ASP A 180 9.86 22.41 -10.43
C ASP A 180 9.33 23.15 -11.67
N ASN A 181 8.23 22.68 -12.26
CA ASN A 181 7.59 23.36 -13.38
C ASN A 181 7.10 24.78 -13.03
N LEU A 182 6.74 25.04 -11.76
CA LEU A 182 6.36 26.38 -11.32
C LEU A 182 7.59 27.27 -11.14
N ASN A 183 8.70 26.74 -10.63
CA ASN A 183 9.97 27.47 -10.52
C ASN A 183 10.50 27.87 -11.90
N ASP A 184 10.53 26.96 -12.87
CA ASP A 184 10.93 27.26 -14.25
C ASP A 184 10.10 28.38 -14.88
N ARG A 185 8.80 28.42 -14.54
CA ARG A 185 7.90 29.49 -15.01
C ARG A 185 8.18 30.81 -14.31
N ILE A 186 8.53 30.80 -13.02
CA ILE A 186 8.92 32.00 -12.27
C ILE A 186 10.19 32.57 -12.89
N ASP A 187 11.22 31.76 -13.10
CA ASP A 187 12.50 32.19 -13.68
C ASP A 187 12.30 32.84 -15.07
N ALA A 188 11.50 32.20 -15.93
CA ALA A 188 11.17 32.76 -17.24
C ALA A 188 10.37 34.08 -17.18
N MET A 189 9.56 34.28 -16.14
CA MET A 189 8.85 35.54 -15.91
C MET A 189 9.78 36.64 -15.40
N GLU A 190 10.71 36.30 -14.50
CA GLU A 190 11.72 37.24 -13.99
C GLU A 190 12.60 37.76 -15.12
N GLU A 191 13.08 36.88 -16.01
CA GLU A 191 13.87 37.29 -17.17
C GLU A 191 13.08 38.24 -18.10
N ARG A 192 11.79 37.97 -18.33
CA ARG A 192 10.91 38.85 -19.12
C ARG A 192 10.71 40.21 -18.46
N LEU A 193 10.65 40.28 -17.13
CA LEU A 193 10.54 41.55 -16.42
C LEU A 193 11.80 42.40 -16.61
N VAL A 194 12.99 41.80 -16.55
CA VAL A 194 14.27 42.50 -16.81
C VAL A 194 14.32 43.04 -18.24
N GLN A 195 13.97 42.23 -19.24
CA GLN A 195 13.94 42.68 -20.63
C GLN A 195 12.97 43.85 -20.86
N ARG A 196 11.82 43.81 -20.17
CA ARG A 196 10.83 44.89 -20.24
C ARG A 196 11.31 46.16 -19.55
N GLU A 197 12.00 46.05 -18.42
CA GLU A 197 12.66 47.18 -17.76
C GLU A 197 13.68 47.85 -18.69
N ASP A 198 14.56 47.06 -19.31
CA ASP A 198 15.56 47.56 -20.27
C ASP A 198 14.93 48.28 -21.46
N MET A 199 13.84 47.73 -22.00
CA MET A 199 13.08 48.37 -23.06
C MET A 199 12.53 49.73 -22.61
N TYR A 200 11.92 49.80 -21.42
CA TYR A 200 11.38 51.05 -20.88
C TYR A 200 12.49 52.07 -20.60
N ARG A 201 13.66 51.66 -20.08
CA ARG A 201 14.83 52.54 -19.90
C ARG A 201 15.29 53.14 -21.22
N ARG A 202 15.39 52.35 -22.30
CA ARG A 202 15.77 52.84 -23.64
C ARG A 202 14.73 53.80 -24.22
N GLN A 203 13.44 53.49 -24.08
CA GLN A 203 12.36 54.39 -24.52
C GLN A 203 12.43 55.73 -23.81
N PHE A 204 12.65 55.72 -22.49
CA PHE A 204 12.76 56.95 -21.70
C PHE A 204 13.96 57.81 -22.12
N ALA A 205 15.14 57.20 -22.30
CA ALA A 205 16.33 57.91 -22.80
C ALA A 205 16.10 58.56 -24.18
N ASN A 206 15.41 57.86 -25.10
CA ASN A 206 15.09 58.42 -26.41
C ASN A 206 14.09 59.60 -26.31
N LEU A 207 13.12 59.51 -25.40
CA LEU A 207 12.18 60.60 -25.15
C LEU A 207 12.89 61.83 -24.56
N GLU A 208 13.87 61.66 -23.68
CA GLU A 208 14.70 62.77 -23.18
C GLU A 208 15.47 63.47 -24.30
N VAL A 209 16.06 62.69 -25.23
CA VAL A 209 16.76 63.24 -26.39
C VAL A 209 15.78 64.01 -27.30
N ALA A 210 14.62 63.44 -27.60
CA ALA A 210 13.60 64.09 -28.41
C ALA A 210 13.11 65.40 -27.77
N LEU A 211 12.87 65.41 -26.46
CA LEU A 211 12.49 66.61 -25.70
C LEU A 211 13.60 67.66 -25.73
N SER A 212 14.86 67.27 -25.54
CA SER A 212 16.01 68.19 -25.64
C SER A 212 16.13 68.82 -27.03
N GLN A 213 15.95 68.04 -28.09
CA GLN A 213 15.93 68.55 -29.47
C GLN A 213 14.77 69.51 -29.71
N MET A 214 13.57 69.18 -29.22
CA MET A 214 12.41 70.07 -29.32
C MET A 214 12.60 71.38 -28.55
N GLN A 215 13.22 71.34 -27.36
CA GLN A 215 13.56 72.55 -26.60
C GLN A 215 14.55 73.44 -27.37
N ASN A 216 15.60 72.86 -27.94
CA ASN A 216 16.56 73.60 -28.76
C ASN A 216 15.91 74.22 -30.01
N GLN A 217 15.03 73.47 -30.68
CA GLN A 217 14.26 73.99 -31.82
C GLN A 217 13.29 75.11 -31.40
N SER A 218 12.63 74.98 -30.26
CA SER A 218 11.73 76.02 -29.72
C SER A 218 12.50 77.30 -29.38
N GLN A 219 13.68 77.20 -28.78
CA GLN A 219 14.54 78.35 -28.50
C GLN A 219 15.01 79.04 -29.79
N TYR A 220 15.41 78.28 -30.82
CA TYR A 220 15.79 78.82 -32.12
C TYR A 220 14.63 79.56 -32.81
N LEU A 221 13.43 78.98 -32.80
CA LEU A 221 12.24 79.62 -33.35
C LEU A 221 11.87 80.89 -32.57
N SER A 222 11.98 80.86 -31.24
CA SER A 222 11.75 82.03 -30.39
C SER A 222 12.76 83.15 -30.63
N SER A 223 14.01 82.86 -31.02
CA SER A 223 15.03 83.88 -31.30
C SER A 223 14.92 84.49 -32.70
N ILE A 224 14.12 83.89 -33.59
CA ILE A 224 13.85 84.40 -34.94
C ILE A 224 12.54 85.18 -35.00
N LEU A 225 11.59 84.85 -34.12
CA LEU A 225 10.26 85.45 -34.09
C LEU A 225 10.10 86.56 -33.03
N GLY A 226 11.12 86.81 -32.21
CA GLY A 226 11.21 87.97 -31.31
C GLY A 226 12.29 88.93 -31.77
#